data_AF-A0A831NGY4-F1
#
_entry.id   AF-A0A831NGY4-F1
#
_cell.length_a   1.000
_cell.length_b   1.000
_cell.length_c   1.000
_cell.angle_alpha   90.00
_cell.angle_beta   90.00
_cell.angle_gamma   90.00
#
_symmetry.space_group_name_H-M   'P 1'
#
loop_
_entity.id
_entity.type
_entity.pdbx_description
1 polymer ?
#
loop_
_entity_poly.entity_id
_entity_poly.type
_entity_poly.pdbx_seq_one_letter_code
_entity_poly.pdbx_strand_id
1 'polypeptide(L)' 'MAIYLESSMNMASDYCDSVLFENKVLTPEERLDKINRVTLEEVNQLARDLIDNSKLNFAIIGPYKDTEQFKKIIKI' A
#
# COMPACT_ATOMS: atom_id res chain seq x y z
N MET A 1 -6.96 11.96 -1.33
CA MET A 1 -5.97 12.72 -2.12
C MET A 1 -6.13 14.22 -1.94
N ALA A 2 -7.31 14.81 -2.23
CA ALA A 2 -7.52 16.27 -2.11
C ALA A 2 -7.12 16.86 -0.75
N ILE A 3 -7.57 16.25 0.36
CA ILE A 3 -7.22 16.71 1.72
C ILE A 3 -5.72 16.51 2.02
N TYR A 4 -5.09 15.47 1.47
CA TYR A 4 -3.67 15.22 1.71
C TYR A 4 -2.78 16.25 1.00
N LEU A 5 -3.13 16.64 -0.22
CA LEU A 5 -2.35 17.57 -1.04
C LEU A 5 -2.66 19.06 -0.75
N GLU A 6 -3.41 19.38 0.30
CA GLU A 6 -3.65 20.78 0.69
C GLU A 6 -2.39 21.43 1.31
N SER A 7 -1.54 20.62 1.94
CA SER A 7 -0.29 21.05 2.54
C SER A 7 0.81 21.13 1.50
N SER A 8 1.52 22.26 1.43
CA SER A 8 2.67 22.46 0.54
C SER A 8 3.79 21.44 0.78
N MET A 9 3.96 20.99 2.02
CA MET A 9 4.93 19.94 2.37
C MET A 9 4.55 18.59 1.76
N ASN A 10 3.27 18.23 1.83
CA ASN A 10 2.77 16.98 1.24
C ASN A 10 2.86 17.02 -0.29
N MET A 11 2.54 18.17 -0.90
CA MET A 11 2.73 18.35 -2.35
C MET A 11 4.20 18.17 -2.76
N ALA A 12 5.13 18.81 -2.04
CA ALA A 12 6.56 18.68 -2.34
C ALA A 12 7.03 17.22 -2.21
N SER A 13 6.61 16.52 -1.16
CA SER A 13 6.94 15.10 -0.97
C SER A 13 6.40 14.24 -2.10
N ASP A 14 5.12 14.39 -2.45
CA ASP A 14 4.47 13.54 -3.47
C ASP A 14 5.13 13.68 -4.84
N TYR A 15 5.50 14.91 -5.24
CA TYR A 15 6.24 15.14 -6.49
C TYR A 15 7.68 14.61 -6.43
N CYS A 16 8.39 14.80 -5.32
CA CYS A 16 9.72 14.23 -5.13
C CYS A 16 9.71 12.71 -5.24
N ASP A 17 8.74 12.04 -4.62
CA ASP A 17 8.60 10.58 -4.67
C ASP A 17 8.33 10.09 -6.09
N SER A 18 7.45 10.74 -6.84
CA SER A 18 7.22 10.40 -8.26
C SER A 18 8.49 10.52 -9.09
N VAL A 19 9.27 11.58 -8.90
CA VAL A 19 10.54 11.74 -9.62
C VAL A 19 11.54 10.68 -9.19
N LEU A 20 11.64 10.39 -7.89
CA LEU A 20 12.62 9.44 -7.34
C LEU A 20 12.34 8.00 -7.77
N PHE A 21 11.09 7.55 -7.74
CA PHE A 21 10.72 6.16 -8.00
C PHE A 21 10.20 5.92 -9.42
N GLU A 22 9.61 6.92 -10.08
CA GLU A 22 9.01 6.79 -11.42
C GLU A 22 9.77 7.58 -12.51
N ASN A 23 10.80 8.36 -12.15
CA ASN A 23 11.58 9.22 -13.04
C ASN A 23 10.73 10.17 -13.89
N LYS A 24 9.60 10.63 -13.33
CA LYS A 24 8.70 11.60 -13.96
C LYS A 24 7.92 12.36 -12.90
N VAL A 25 7.52 13.58 -13.24
CA VAL A 25 6.52 14.31 -12.46
C VAL A 25 5.16 13.69 -12.78
N LEU A 26 4.38 13.37 -11.75
CA LEU A 26 3.02 12.88 -11.88
C LEU A 26 2.07 13.87 -11.22
N THR A 27 1.13 14.44 -11.96
CA THR A 27 0.20 15.43 -11.40
C THR A 27 -0.91 14.78 -10.58
N PRO A 28 -1.59 15.53 -9.69
CA PRO A 28 -2.74 15.03 -8.95
C PRO A 28 -3.85 14.49 -9.86
N GLU A 29 -4.10 15.15 -11.00
CA GLU A 29 -5.09 14.75 -12.00
C GLU A 29 -4.69 13.43 -12.66
N GLU A 30 -3.43 13.29 -13.09
CA GLU A 30 -2.92 12.05 -13.67
C GLU A 30 -2.96 10.88 -12.68
N ARG A 31 -2.68 11.13 -11.39
CA ARG A 31 -2.88 10.14 -10.31
C ARG A 31 -4.36 9.76 -10.19
N LEU A 32 -5.25 10.74 -10.20
CA LEU A 32 -6.68 10.52 -10.05
C LEU A 32 -7.25 9.68 -11.20
N ASP A 33 -6.84 9.96 -12.43
CA ASP A 33 -7.25 9.22 -13.61
C ASP A 33 -6.81 7.76 -13.56
N LYS A 34 -5.57 7.50 -13.10
CA LYS A 34 -5.09 6.14 -12.88
C LYS A 34 -5.92 5.40 -11.85
N ILE A 35 -6.26 6.04 -10.72
CA ILE A 35 -7.08 5.44 -9.66
C ILE A 35 -8.50 5.15 -10.18
N ASN A 36 -9.12 6.11 -10.86
CA ASN A 36 -10.49 5.98 -11.36
C ASN A 36 -10.65 4.94 -12.47
N ARG A 37 -9.57 4.62 -13.18
CA ARG A 37 -9.56 3.57 -14.20
C ARG A 37 -9.61 2.16 -13.62
N VAL A 38 -9.20 1.96 -12.37
CA VAL A 38 -9.09 0.62 -11.76
C VAL A 38 -10.45 -0.05 -11.68
N THR A 39 -10.52 -1.28 -12.18
CA THR A 39 -11.74 -2.11 -12.18
C THR A 39 -11.77 -3.11 -11.02
N LEU A 40 -12.97 -3.55 -10.64
CA LEU A 40 -13.15 -4.60 -9.63
C LEU A 40 -12.48 -5.93 -10.05
N GLU A 41 -12.47 -6.23 -11.35
CA GLU A 41 -11.84 -7.45 -11.87
C GLU A 41 -10.32 -7.41 -11.67
N GLU A 42 -9.66 -6.29 -12.00
CA GLU A 42 -8.23 -6.09 -11.76
C GLU A 42 -7.88 -6.20 -10.27
N VAL A 43 -8.71 -5.61 -9.39
CA VAL A 43 -8.52 -5.72 -7.94
C VAL A 43 -8.61 -7.18 -7.48
N ASN A 44 -9.62 -7.91 -7.93
CA ASN A 44 -9.79 -9.32 -7.57
C ASN A 44 -8.67 -10.21 -8.11
N GLN A 45 -8.17 -9.92 -9.32
CA GLN A 45 -7.05 -10.64 -9.89
C GLN A 45 -5.77 -10.40 -9.10
N LEU A 46 -5.45 -9.13 -8.83
CA LEU A 46 -4.27 -8.76 -8.06
C LEU A 46 -4.33 -9.32 -6.62
N ALA A 47 -5.51 -9.34 -6.00
CA ALA A 47 -5.68 -9.93 -4.67
C ALA A 47 -5.32 -11.43 -4.66
N ARG A 48 -5.69 -12.20 -5.69
CA ARG A 48 -5.31 -13.61 -5.81
C ARG A 48 -3.81 -13.79 -5.98
N ASP A 49 -3.15 -12.86 -6.66
CA ASP A 49 -1.71 -12.95 -6.94
C ASP A 49 -0.85 -12.52 -5.74
N LEU A 50 -1.33 -11.56 -4.94
CA LEU A 50 -0.59 -11.00 -3.79
C LEU A 50 -0.88 -11.72 -2.48
N ILE A 51 -2.13 -12.14 -2.24
CA ILE A 51 -2.55 -12.74 -0.96
C ILE A 51 -2.25 -14.25 -1.00
N ASP A 52 -1.02 -14.59 -0.65
CA ASP A 52 -0.50 -15.94 -0.61
C ASP A 52 -0.14 -16.33 0.83
N ASN A 53 -0.86 -17.31 1.39
CA ASN A 53 -0.63 -17.83 2.75
C ASN A 53 0.81 -18.31 2.98
N SER A 54 1.53 -18.72 1.94
CA SER A 54 2.91 -19.18 2.06
C SER A 54 3.92 -18.03 2.23
N LYS A 55 3.52 -16.77 1.97
CA LYS A 55 4.39 -15.58 1.98
C LYS A 55 4.07 -14.58 3.09
N LEU A 56 3.20 -14.92 4.02
CA LEU A 56 2.81 -14.02 5.11
C LEU A 56 3.96 -13.84 6.11
N ASN A 57 4.24 -12.59 6.47
CA ASN A 57 5.24 -12.23 7.48
C ASN A 57 4.55 -11.60 8.69
N PHE A 58 5.02 -11.92 9.89
CA PHE A 58 4.43 -11.40 11.13
C PHE A 58 5.52 -11.16 12.18
N ALA A 59 5.47 -9.99 12.81
CA ALA A 59 6.40 -9.60 13.86
C ALA A 59 5.62 -9.23 15.12
N ILE A 60 6.10 -9.74 16.26
CA ILE A 60 5.55 -9.44 17.60
C ILE A 60 6.68 -8.95 18.49
N ILE A 61 6.41 -7.89 19.26
CA ILE A 61 7.36 -7.33 20.23
C ILE A 61 6.68 -7.23 21.58
N GLY A 62 7.25 -7.85 22.61
CA GLY A 62 6.76 -7.78 23.99
C GLY A 62 7.19 -8.99 24.85
N PRO A 63 6.95 -8.95 26.17
CA PRO A 63 7.36 -9.99 27.10
C PRO A 63 6.37 -11.17 27.07
N TYR A 64 6.25 -11.84 25.93
CA TYR A 64 5.37 -12.99 25.77
C TYR A 64 6.06 -14.27 26.22
N LYS A 65 5.39 -15.04 27.09
CA LYS A 65 5.88 -16.34 27.56
C LYS A 65 5.55 -17.48 26.60
N ASP A 66 4.42 -17.37 25.90
CA ASP A 66 3.96 -18.33 24.91
C ASP A 66 3.67 -17.60 23.59
N THR A 67 4.20 -18.14 22.50
CA THR A 67 4.05 -17.60 21.15
C THR A 67 3.07 -18.39 20.29
N GLU A 68 2.63 -19.57 20.75
CA GLU A 68 1.74 -20.47 19.99
C GLU A 68 0.36 -19.85 19.74
N GLN A 69 -0.14 -19.05 20.69
CA GLN A 69 -1.40 -18.33 20.53
C GLN A 69 -1.42 -17.42 19.30
N PHE A 70 -0.26 -16.95 18.84
CA PHE A 70 -0.17 -16.02 17.73
C PHE A 70 0.00 -16.69 16.37
N LYS A 71 0.42 -17.95 16.31
CA LYS A 71 0.57 -18.68 15.04
C LYS A 71 -0.75 -18.81 14.27
N LYS A 72 -1.88 -18.80 14.98
CA LYS A 72 -3.22 -18.90 14.38
C LYS A 72 -3.70 -17.61 13.71
N ILE A 73 -3.02 -16.48 13.95
CA ILE A 73 -3.42 -15.16 13.44
C ILE A 73 -3.02 -15.00 11.97
N ILE A 74 -1.96 -15.68 11.53
CA ILE A 74 -1.31 -15.45 10.24
C ILE A 74 -1.83 -16.42 9.17
N LYS A 75 -3.17 -16.51 9.04
CA LYS A 75 -3.81 -17.35 8.03
C LYS A 75 -5.01 -16.61 7.44
N ILE A 76 -5.08 -16.53 6.11
CA ILE A 76 -6.16 -15.91 5.34
C ILE A 76 -6.92 -16.98 4.55
#